data_AF-A0A5K1BIY0-F1
#
_entry.id   AF-A0A5K1BIY0-F1
#
_cell.length_a   1.000
_cell.length_b   1.000
_cell.length_c   1.000
_cell.angle_alpha   90.00
_cell.angle_beta   90.00
_cell.angle_gamma   90.00
#
_symmetry.space_group_name_H-M   'P 1'
#
loop_
_entity.id
_entity.type
_entity.pdbx_description
1 polymer ?
#
loop_
_entity_poly.entity_id
_entity_poly.type
_entity_poly.pdbx_seq_one_letter_code
_entity_poly.pdbx_strand_id
1 'polypeptide(L)' 'VWRVNGQNKTLIPPNEQSKFYSGDCYVFQYSYPGDDKEEYLIGTWSGKQSIE' A
#
# COMPACT_ATOMS: atom_id res chain seq x y z
N VAL A 1 3.95 -2.85 0.43
CA VAL A 1 2.72 -2.16 0.86
C VAL A 1 2.92 -1.62 2.27
N TRP A 2 2.42 -0.42 2.56
CA TRP A 2 2.45 0.20 3.88
C TRP A 2 1.04 0.42 4.41
N ARG A 3 0.79 0.11 5.69
CA ARG A 3 -0.40 0.55 6.42
C ARG A 3 -0.19 1.97 6.93
N VAL A 4 -1.20 2.81 6.78
CA VAL A 4 -1.22 4.19 7.26
C VAL A 4 -1.98 4.28 8.58
N ASN A 5 -1.40 4.96 9.56
CA ASN A 5 -2.07 5.27 10.83
C ASN A 5 -1.68 6.71 11.24
N GLY A 6 -2.59 7.65 10.99
CA GLY A 6 -2.30 9.09 11.06
C GLY A 6 -1.12 9.46 10.15
N GLN A 7 -0.07 10.03 10.72
CA GLN A 7 1.14 10.42 9.98
C GLN A 7 2.16 9.26 9.81
N ASN A 8 1.94 8.12 10.47
CA ASN A 8 2.87 7.01 10.46
C ASN A 8 2.58 6.03 9.30
N LYS A 9 3.66 5.48 8.71
CA LYS A 9 3.59 4.42 7.71
C LYS A 9 4.35 3.19 8.21
N THR A 10 3.66 2.06 8.31
CA THR A 10 4.27 0.79 8.74
C THR A 10 4.35 -0.16 7.55
N LEU A 11 5.55 -0.66 7.25
CA LEU A 11 5.73 -1.64 6.17
C LEU A 11 5.05 -2.95 6.55
N ILE A 12 4.24 -3.50 5.65
CA ILE A 12 3.56 -4.78 5.85
C ILE A 12 4.48 -5.92 5.40
N PRO A 13 4.69 -6.96 6.24
CA PRO A 13 5.42 -8.16 5.85
C PRO A 13 4.87 -8.80 4.56
N PRO A 14 5.72 -9.32 3.66
CA PRO A 14 5.29 -9.84 2.35
C PRO A 14 4.16 -10.88 2.41
N ASN A 15 4.16 -11.74 3.43
CA ASN A 15 3.13 -12.78 3.66
C ASN A 15 1.75 -12.21 4.02
N GLU A 16 1.66 -10.94 4.41
CA GLU A 16 0.42 -10.27 4.80
C GLU A 16 -0.07 -9.25 3.75
N GLN A 17 0.72 -8.97 2.71
CA GLN A 17 0.37 -7.96 1.70
C GLN A 17 -0.84 -8.31 0.82
N SER A 18 -1.36 -9.54 0.91
CA SER A 18 -2.59 -9.97 0.24
C SER A 18 -3.87 -9.66 1.03
N LYS A 19 -3.75 -9.23 2.29
CA LYS A 19 -4.88 -8.96 3.18
C LYS A 19 -5.03 -7.46 3.41
N PHE A 20 -6.17 -6.92 2.99
CA PHE A 20 -6.53 -5.53 3.22
C PHE A 20 -7.76 -5.48 4.13
N TYR A 21 -7.70 -4.62 5.15
CA TYR A 21 -8.76 -4.48 6.14
C TYR A 21 -9.53 -3.17 5.89
N SER A 22 -10.86 -3.24 5.82
CA SER A 22 -11.74 -2.10 5.52
C SER A 22 -11.64 -0.93 6.50
N GLY A 23 -11.13 -1.16 7.71
CA GLY A 23 -10.91 -0.13 8.74
C GLY A 23 -9.59 0.63 8.61
N ASP A 24 -8.76 0.31 7.62
CA ASP A 24 -7.41 0.84 7.48
C ASP A 24 -7.18 1.47 6.10
N CYS A 25 -6.16 2.32 6.01
CA CYS A 25 -5.68 2.86 4.73
C CYS A 25 -4.28 2.31 4.42
N TYR A 26 -3.98 2.19 3.13
CA TYR A 26 -2.73 1.63 2.66
C TYR A 26 -2.15 2.45 1.52
N VAL A 27 -0.82 2.53 1.48
CA VAL A 27 -0.06 2.98 0.31
C VAL A 27 0.63 1.76 -0.27
N PHE A 28 0.64 1.63 -1.58
CA PHE A 28 1.40 0.58 -2.25
C PHE A 28 2.28 1.17 -3.35
N GLN A 29 3.41 0.50 -3.55
CA GLN A 29 4.29 0.69 -4.66
C GLN A 29 4.48 -0.68 -5.29
N TYR A 30 4.27 -0.76 -6.59
CA TYR A 30 4.50 -1.95 -7.38
C TYR A 30 5.56 -1.63 -8.43
N SER A 31 6.70 -2.31 -8.33
CA SER A 31 7.76 -2.24 -9.35
C SER A 31 7.50 -3.28 -10.44
N TYR A 32 7.67 -2.87 -11.68
CA TYR A 32 7.57 -3.76 -12.82
C TYR A 32 8.64 -3.42 -13.87
N PRO A 33 9.09 -4.40 -14.66
CA PRO A 33 10.01 -4.14 -15.75
C PRO A 33 9.29 -3.33 -16.84
N GLY A 34 9.76 -2.11 -17.09
CA GLY A 34 9.42 -1.34 -18.28
C GLY A 34 10.41 -1.59 -19.42
N ASP A 35 10.24 -0.87 -20.52
CA ASP A 35 11.03 -1.09 -21.75
C ASP A 35 12.54 -0.81 -21.53
N ASP A 36 12.88 0.28 -20.84
CA ASP A 36 14.27 0.71 -20.64
C ASP A 36 14.77 0.58 -19.18
N LYS A 37 13.85 0.53 -18.22
CA LYS A 37 14.15 0.52 -16.77
C LYS A 37 12.98 -0.03 -15.96
N GLU A 38 13.21 -0.28 -14.67
CA GLU A 38 12.10 -0.51 -13.74
C GLU A 38 11.21 0.74 -13.65
N GLU A 39 9.91 0.50 -13.77
CA GLU A 39 8.86 1.48 -13.56
C GLU A 39 8.09 1.16 -12.28
N TYR A 40 7.40 2.18 -11.77
CA TYR A 40 6.74 2.12 -10.48
C TYR A 40 5.31 2.63 -10.58
N LEU A 41 4.35 1.77 -10.23
CA LEU A 41 2.98 2.17 -9.98
C LEU A 41 2.83 2.46 -8.47
N ILE A 42 2.47 3.69 -8.15
CA ILE A 42 2.19 4.12 -6.77
C ILE A 42 0.70 4.40 -6.65
N GLY A 43 0.07 3.84 -5.63
CA GLY A 43 -1.35 4.04 -5.38
C GLY A 43 -1.70 4.02 -3.91
N THR A 44 -2.92 4.47 -3.64
CA THR A 44 -3.53 4.44 -2.31
C THR A 44 -4.74 3.53 -2.34
N TRP A 45 -4.97 2.85 -1.22
CA TRP A 45 -6.21 2.15 -0.95
C TRP A 45 -6.81 2.73 0.32
N SER A 46 -8.02 3.28 0.20
CA SER A 46 -8.76 3.86 1.32
C SER A 46 -9.83 2.88 1.76
N GLY A 47 -9.72 2.41 3.00
CA GLY A 47 -10.71 1.51 3.58
C GLY A 47 -12.05 2.18 3.73
N LYS A 48 -13.14 1.50 3.36
CA LYS A 48 -14.50 2.07 3.45
C LYS A 48 -14.89 2.49 4.88
N GLN A 49 -14.30 1.85 5.89
CA GLN A 49 -14.55 2.09 7.31
C GLN A 49 -13.34 2.73 8.01
N SER A 50 -12.32 3.16 7.26
CA SER A 50 -11.19 3.87 7.84
C SER A 50 -11.63 5.24 8.31
N ILE A 51 -11.08 5.67 9.44
CA ILE A 51 -11.23 7.03 9.97
C ILE A 51 -9.93 7.81 9.72
N GLU A 52 -10.07 9.14 9.67
CA GLU A 52 -8.96 10.08 9.55
C GLU A 52 -8.15 10.18 10.85
#